data_AF-A0A9Q9DRL9-F1
#
_entry.id   AF-A0A9Q9DRL9-F1
#
_cell.length_a   1.000
_cell.length_b   1.000
_cell.length_c   1.000
_cell.angle_alpha   90.00
_cell.angle_beta   90.00
_cell.angle_gamma   90.00
#
_symmetry.space_group_name_H-M   'P 1'
#
loop_
_entity.id
_entity.type
_entity.pdbx_description
1 polymer ?
#
loop_
_entity_poly.entity_id
_entity_poly.type
_entity_poly.pdbx_seq_one_letter_code
_entity_poly.pdbx_strand_id
1 'polypeptide(L)'
;MALTRAPGLNIGYGRHLWDIRAVTLTHSRVLRFSQLSTLYIIGICFAKLSVLLMYLRFFEVVDFTRHLIYFGIFLTLFTSAAFIGHGIAQTVVCINVSAVTNKFCQAVSKVVIAQASVNVAMEFYILMIPLQQVYKLNMDSQRKLGLAAVFGIGLVACIASALRLGWSVRNLHEPDILWAAALISEMSIVEMNTAIIAPCLCLCICYYKAQHRRNVPPTIVTDEERTKSFIGRLLFWTTSHGRTLQDTEP
;
A
#
# COMPACT_ATOMS: atom_id res chain seq x y z
N MET A 1 20.23 5.93 -11.51
CA MET A 1 21.31 6.08 -12.50
C MET A 1 21.98 4.76 -12.93
N ALA A 2 21.78 3.63 -12.24
CA ALA A 2 22.44 2.35 -12.57
C ALA A 2 21.69 1.47 -13.62
N LEU A 3 20.44 1.77 -13.96
CA LEU A 3 19.63 0.94 -14.87
C LEU A 3 19.92 1.16 -16.37
N THR A 4 20.73 2.16 -16.73
CA THR A 4 21.03 2.50 -18.14
C THR A 4 22.01 1.55 -18.83
N ARG A 5 22.65 0.62 -18.10
CA ARG A 5 23.71 -0.25 -18.63
C ARG A 5 23.33 -1.71 -18.87
N ALA A 6 22.04 -2.07 -18.75
CA ALA A 6 21.59 -3.40 -19.13
C ALA A 6 21.65 -3.59 -20.66
N PRO A 7 22.34 -4.63 -21.19
CA PRO A 7 22.40 -4.90 -22.62
C PRO A 7 20.99 -5.28 -23.13
N GLY A 8 20.32 -4.29 -23.73
CA GLY A 8 18.90 -4.36 -24.13
C GLY A 8 18.13 -3.07 -23.86
N LEU A 9 18.65 -2.19 -23.00
CA LEU A 9 18.01 -0.94 -22.55
C LEU A 9 18.77 0.34 -23.01
N ASN A 10 19.59 0.26 -24.06
CA ASN A 10 20.19 1.43 -24.74
C ASN A 10 19.14 2.12 -25.64
N ILE A 11 18.08 2.65 -25.03
CA ILE A 11 16.89 3.21 -25.69
C ILE A 11 16.71 4.72 -25.47
N GLY A 12 17.66 5.39 -24.81
CA GLY A 12 17.49 6.79 -24.42
C GLY A 12 16.45 6.99 -23.31
N TYR A 13 16.13 5.93 -22.56
CA TYR A 13 15.21 6.00 -21.43
C TYR A 13 15.74 6.97 -20.37
N GLY A 14 14.97 7.99 -20.01
CA GLY A 14 15.43 9.09 -19.17
C GLY A 14 16.34 10.10 -19.89
N ARG A 15 16.24 10.23 -21.21
CA ARG A 15 16.72 11.39 -21.97
C ARG A 15 15.54 12.17 -22.53
N HIS A 16 15.74 13.45 -22.79
CA HIS A 16 14.72 14.28 -23.44
C HIS A 16 14.40 13.74 -24.83
N LEU A 17 13.15 13.91 -25.27
CA LEU A 17 12.70 13.34 -26.53
C LEU A 17 13.50 13.90 -27.73
N TRP A 18 13.92 15.16 -27.66
CA TRP A 18 14.72 15.84 -28.69
C TRP A 18 16.19 15.38 -28.75
N ASP A 19 16.71 14.72 -27.71
CA ASP A 19 18.07 14.15 -27.73
C ASP A 19 18.11 12.78 -28.42
N ILE A 20 16.95 12.25 -28.83
CA ILE A 20 16.81 10.89 -29.35
C ILE A 20 16.45 10.95 -30.84
N ARG A 21 17.26 10.29 -31.67
CA ARG A 21 17.05 10.24 -33.12
C ARG A 21 15.75 9.47 -33.42
N ALA A 22 14.86 10.00 -34.25
CA ALA A 22 13.56 9.39 -34.55
C ALA A 22 13.66 7.95 -35.12
N VAL A 23 14.73 7.63 -35.85
CA VAL A 23 15.01 6.28 -36.39
C VAL A 23 15.19 5.22 -35.28
N THR A 24 15.56 5.64 -34.08
CA THR A 24 15.75 4.75 -32.92
C THR A 24 14.45 4.43 -32.18
N LEU A 25 13.35 5.11 -32.49
CA LEU A 25 11.98 4.82 -32.01
C LEU A 25 11.34 3.77 -32.92
N THR A 26 11.90 2.57 -32.91
CA THR A 26 11.38 1.45 -33.70
C THR A 26 10.07 0.93 -33.11
N HIS A 27 9.17 0.42 -33.95
CA HIS A 27 7.88 -0.16 -33.55
C HIS A 27 8.02 -1.20 -32.42
N SER A 28 9.04 -2.05 -32.48
CA SER A 28 9.36 -3.06 -31.45
C SER A 28 9.69 -2.47 -30.08
N ARG A 29 10.20 -1.23 -30.02
CA ARG A 29 10.55 -0.55 -28.76
C ARG A 29 9.32 0.08 -28.11
N VAL A 30 8.43 0.67 -28.90
CA VAL A 30 7.15 1.22 -28.40
C VAL A 30 6.25 0.13 -27.85
N LEU A 31 6.20 -1.03 -28.52
CA LEU A 31 5.49 -2.22 -28.02
C LEU A 31 6.04 -2.69 -26.68
N ARG A 32 7.37 -2.77 -26.53
CA ARG A 32 8.00 -3.13 -25.25
C ARG A 32 7.66 -2.15 -24.12
N PHE A 33 7.60 -0.85 -24.40
CA PHE A 33 7.17 0.13 -23.40
C PHE A 33 5.72 -0.07 -22.96
N SER A 34 4.80 -0.32 -23.90
CA SER A 34 3.39 -0.61 -23.58
C SER A 34 3.24 -1.88 -22.72
N GLN A 35 4.02 -2.91 -23.04
CA GLN A 35 4.04 -4.17 -22.29
C GLN A 35 4.50 -3.97 -20.84
N LEU A 36 5.58 -3.21 -20.61
CA LEU A 36 6.09 -2.92 -19.27
C LEU A 36 5.05 -2.19 -18.40
N SER A 37 4.33 -1.22 -18.97
CA SER A 37 3.24 -0.52 -18.27
C SER A 37 2.11 -1.47 -17.87
N THR A 38 1.77 -2.44 -18.72
CA THR A 38 0.72 -3.43 -18.43
C THR A 38 1.16 -4.41 -17.34
N LEU A 39 2.42 -4.87 -17.37
CA LEU A 39 3.00 -5.71 -16.33
C LEU A 39 3.02 -5.01 -14.97
N TYR A 40 3.29 -3.70 -14.95
CA TYR A 40 3.19 -2.90 -13.73
C TYR A 40 1.77 -2.95 -13.12
N ILE A 41 0.72 -2.76 -13.93
CA ILE A 41 -0.67 -2.78 -13.46
C ILE A 41 -1.02 -4.15 -12.85
N ILE A 42 -0.53 -5.23 -13.46
CA ILE A 42 -0.73 -6.58 -12.95
C ILE A 42 0.01 -6.75 -11.61
N GLY A 43 1.27 -6.36 -11.54
CA GLY A 43 2.08 -6.48 -10.33
C GLY A 43 1.50 -5.70 -9.14
N ILE A 44 1.04 -4.46 -9.35
CA ILE A 44 0.46 -3.65 -8.27
C ILE A 44 -0.89 -4.22 -7.82
N CYS A 45 -1.67 -4.82 -8.73
CA CYS A 45 -2.89 -5.53 -8.38
C CYS A 45 -2.60 -6.69 -7.43
N PHE A 46 -1.63 -7.56 -7.76
CA PHE A 46 -1.23 -8.66 -6.89
C PHE A 46 -0.68 -8.19 -5.54
N ALA A 47 0.13 -7.12 -5.52
CA ALA A 47 0.65 -6.55 -4.28
C ALA A 47 -0.49 -6.07 -3.37
N LYS A 48 -1.47 -5.34 -3.93
CA LYS A 48 -2.65 -4.88 -3.20
C LYS A 48 -3.47 -6.07 -2.68
N LEU A 49 -3.77 -7.04 -3.53
CA LEU A 49 -4.50 -8.25 -3.12
C LEU A 49 -3.80 -8.99 -1.98
N SER A 50 -2.47 -9.10 -2.02
CA SER A 50 -1.69 -9.70 -0.93
C SER A 50 -1.91 -9.00 0.41
N VAL A 51 -1.89 -7.65 0.42
CA VAL A 51 -2.16 -6.86 1.63
C VAL A 51 -3.60 -7.03 2.11
N LEU A 52 -4.60 -7.00 1.22
CA LEU A 52 -5.99 -7.19 1.61
C LEU A 52 -6.26 -8.60 2.17
N LEU A 53 -5.66 -9.63 1.57
CA LEU A 53 -5.75 -11.01 2.08
C LEU A 53 -5.08 -11.14 3.46
N MET A 54 -3.95 -10.46 3.67
CA MET A 54 -3.33 -10.37 4.99
C MET A 54 -4.26 -9.71 6.02
N TYR A 55 -4.98 -8.64 5.64
CA TYR A 55 -5.96 -7.99 6.52
C TYR A 55 -7.14 -8.90 6.83
N LEU A 56 -7.61 -9.70 5.87
CA LEU A 56 -8.69 -10.66 6.10
C LEU A 56 -8.30 -11.68 7.19
N ARG A 57 -7.04 -12.13 7.17
CA ARG A 57 -6.50 -13.04 8.20
C ARG A 57 -6.36 -12.37 9.57
N PHE A 58 -6.03 -11.07 9.62
CA PHE A 58 -5.84 -10.37 10.89
C PHE A 58 -7.15 -9.98 11.58
N PHE A 59 -8.16 -9.57 10.80
CA PHE A 59 -9.41 -9.00 11.31
C PHE A 59 -10.60 -9.95 11.15
N GLU A 60 -10.35 -11.27 11.13
CA GLU A 60 -11.37 -12.31 10.93
C GLU A 60 -12.57 -12.18 11.88
N VAL A 61 -12.34 -11.65 13.08
CA VAL A 61 -13.34 -11.55 14.16
C VAL A 61 -14.36 -10.42 13.96
N VAL A 62 -14.11 -9.43 13.08
CA VAL A 62 -14.96 -8.24 12.95
C VAL A 62 -15.67 -8.19 11.59
N ASP A 63 -16.97 -8.49 11.58
CA ASP A 63 -17.78 -8.59 10.36
C ASP A 63 -17.78 -7.32 9.50
N PHE A 64 -17.88 -6.14 10.12
CA PHE A 64 -17.88 -4.87 9.38
C PHE A 64 -16.58 -4.65 8.58
N THR A 65 -15.44 -4.93 9.21
CA THR A 65 -14.11 -4.85 8.58
C THR A 65 -13.99 -5.84 7.43
N ARG A 66 -14.56 -7.03 7.59
CA ARG A 66 -14.55 -8.06 6.55
C ARG A 66 -15.27 -7.59 5.28
N HIS A 67 -16.43 -6.93 5.42
CA HIS A 67 -17.16 -6.36 4.28
C HIS A 67 -16.35 -5.26 3.57
N LEU A 68 -15.68 -4.38 4.33
CA LEU A 68 -14.77 -3.37 3.76
C LEU A 68 -13.60 -4.02 2.99
N ILE A 69 -13.02 -5.09 3.52
CA ILE A 69 -11.94 -5.81 2.84
C ILE A 69 -12.44 -6.46 1.55
N TYR A 70 -13.58 -7.15 1.56
CA TYR A 70 -14.16 -7.73 0.35
C TYR A 70 -14.50 -6.67 -0.70
N PHE A 71 -15.06 -5.54 -0.28
CA PHE A 71 -15.30 -4.40 -1.16
C PHE A 71 -13.99 -3.88 -1.78
N GLY A 72 -12.92 -3.80 -0.99
CA GLY A 72 -11.59 -3.46 -1.49
C GLY A 72 -11.03 -4.48 -2.49
N ILE A 73 -11.23 -5.78 -2.26
CA ILE A 73 -10.81 -6.83 -3.21
C ILE A 73 -11.56 -6.65 -4.53
N PHE A 74 -12.88 -6.47 -4.46
CA PHE A 74 -13.72 -6.22 -5.62
C PHE A 74 -13.27 -4.97 -6.39
N LEU A 75 -13.06 -3.84 -5.71
CA LEU A 75 -12.58 -2.61 -6.34
C LEU A 75 -11.21 -2.77 -6.99
N THR A 76 -10.28 -3.45 -6.32
CA THR A 76 -8.93 -3.70 -6.87
C THR A 76 -9.02 -4.52 -8.16
N LEU A 77 -9.78 -5.62 -8.14
CA LEU A 77 -9.95 -6.48 -9.31
C LEU A 77 -10.68 -5.77 -10.44
N PHE A 78 -11.76 -5.07 -10.13
CA PHE A 78 -12.57 -4.36 -11.13
C PHE A 78 -11.76 -3.27 -11.84
N THR A 79 -11.08 -2.41 -11.06
CA THR A 79 -10.28 -1.31 -11.63
C THR A 79 -9.06 -1.84 -12.39
N SER A 80 -8.33 -2.82 -11.85
CA SER A 80 -7.18 -3.42 -12.55
C SER A 80 -7.60 -4.11 -13.86
N ALA A 81 -8.70 -4.86 -13.87
CA ALA A 81 -9.21 -5.49 -15.08
C ALA A 81 -9.58 -4.46 -16.15
N ALA A 82 -10.24 -3.36 -15.78
CA ALA A 82 -10.57 -2.28 -16.70
C ALA A 82 -9.31 -1.63 -17.33
N PHE A 83 -8.30 -1.33 -16.51
CA PHE A 83 -7.06 -0.71 -17.01
C PHE A 83 -6.17 -1.67 -17.81
N ILE A 84 -6.14 -2.96 -17.46
CA ILE A 84 -5.47 -3.99 -18.25
C ILE A 84 -6.14 -4.12 -19.62
N GLY A 85 -7.48 -4.17 -19.65
CA GLY A 85 -8.25 -4.19 -20.90
C GLY A 85 -7.94 -2.99 -21.79
N HIS A 86 -7.87 -1.79 -21.20
CA HIS A 86 -7.46 -0.58 -21.92
C HIS A 86 -6.02 -0.69 -22.46
N GLY A 87 -5.06 -1.18 -21.66
CA GLY A 87 -3.66 -1.34 -22.09
C GLY A 87 -3.50 -2.31 -23.27
N ILE A 88 -4.24 -3.42 -23.27
CA ILE A 88 -4.28 -4.38 -24.38
C ILE A 88 -4.90 -3.72 -25.62
N ALA A 89 -6.06 -3.06 -25.47
CA ALA A 89 -6.74 -2.39 -26.56
C ALA A 89 -5.86 -1.30 -27.21
N GLN A 90 -5.16 -0.51 -26.39
CA GLN A 90 -4.20 0.49 -26.86
C GLN A 90 -3.08 -0.15 -27.66
N THR A 91 -2.55 -1.29 -27.20
CA THR A 91 -1.49 -2.01 -27.89
C THR A 91 -1.96 -2.55 -29.24
N VAL A 92 -3.22 -2.92 -29.42
CA VAL A 92 -3.74 -3.41 -30.71
C VAL A 92 -4.12 -2.27 -31.66
N VAL A 93 -4.76 -1.22 -31.15
CA VAL A 93 -5.37 -0.15 -31.97
C VAL A 93 -4.36 0.94 -32.34
N CYS A 94 -3.41 1.27 -31.45
CA CYS A 94 -2.51 2.41 -31.61
C CYS A 94 -1.14 2.06 -32.22
N ILE A 95 -1.02 0.90 -32.86
CA ILE A 95 0.23 0.43 -33.52
C ILE A 95 0.57 1.22 -34.79
N ASN A 96 -0.45 1.60 -35.58
CA ASN A 96 -0.24 2.20 -36.90
C ASN A 96 -0.15 3.73 -36.82
N VAL A 97 0.68 4.35 -37.67
CA VAL A 97 0.79 5.82 -37.79
C VAL A 97 -0.55 6.49 -38.07
N SER A 98 -1.45 5.82 -38.81
CA SER A 98 -2.83 6.29 -39.06
C SER A 98 -3.69 6.37 -37.80
N ALA A 99 -3.26 5.79 -36.68
CA ALA A 99 -3.96 5.82 -35.40
C ALA A 99 -3.75 7.12 -34.61
N VAL A 100 -2.84 8.01 -35.04
CA VAL A 100 -2.64 9.34 -34.43
C VAL A 100 -3.90 10.21 -34.47
N THR A 101 -4.75 10.02 -35.48
CA THR A 101 -6.03 10.74 -35.63
C THR A 101 -7.15 10.09 -34.81
N ASN A 102 -6.93 8.90 -34.24
CA ASN A 102 -7.95 8.20 -33.48
C ASN A 102 -8.09 8.80 -32.08
N LYS A 103 -9.28 9.29 -31.73
CA LYS A 103 -9.59 9.88 -30.42
C LYS A 103 -9.26 8.94 -29.26
N PHE A 104 -9.34 7.63 -29.48
CA PHE A 104 -8.97 6.61 -28.49
C PHE A 104 -7.47 6.67 -28.13
N CYS A 105 -6.59 6.82 -29.13
CA CYS A 105 -5.15 6.89 -28.94
C CYS A 105 -4.70 8.25 -28.37
N GLN A 106 -5.46 9.32 -28.59
CA GLN A 106 -5.19 10.63 -27.99
C GLN A 106 -5.63 10.72 -26.53
N ALA A 107 -6.56 9.89 -26.08
CA ALA A 107 -7.05 9.87 -24.71
C ALA A 107 -6.09 9.18 -23.71
N VAL A 108 -5.01 8.56 -24.18
CA VAL A 108 -4.07 7.78 -23.35
C VAL A 108 -3.57 8.55 -22.13
N SER A 109 -3.14 9.80 -22.29
CA SER A 109 -2.63 10.59 -21.17
C SER A 109 -3.70 10.85 -20.10
N LYS A 110 -4.97 11.03 -20.50
CA LYS A 110 -6.09 11.19 -19.56
C LYS A 110 -6.36 9.88 -18.81
N VAL A 111 -6.29 8.74 -19.50
CA VAL A 111 -6.48 7.42 -18.89
C VAL A 111 -5.35 7.09 -17.92
N VAL A 112 -4.10 7.45 -18.24
CA VAL A 112 -2.96 7.28 -17.32
C VAL A 112 -3.14 8.09 -16.04
N ILE A 113 -3.62 9.33 -16.13
CA ILE A 113 -3.92 10.14 -14.94
C ILE A 113 -5.08 9.52 -14.15
N ALA A 114 -6.15 9.09 -14.81
CA ALA A 114 -7.27 8.44 -14.14
C ALA A 114 -6.80 7.17 -13.39
N GLN A 115 -5.96 6.36 -14.03
CA GLN A 115 -5.34 5.17 -13.45
C GLN A 115 -4.49 5.52 -12.22
N ALA A 116 -3.63 6.53 -12.33
CA ALA A 116 -2.81 6.98 -11.20
C ALA A 116 -3.66 7.53 -10.05
N SER A 117 -4.75 8.23 -10.35
CA SER A 117 -5.67 8.81 -9.35
C SER A 117 -6.40 7.73 -8.56
N VAL A 118 -6.98 6.75 -9.28
CA VAL A 118 -7.64 5.59 -8.67
C VAL A 118 -6.64 4.78 -7.84
N ASN A 119 -5.41 4.65 -8.32
CA ASN A 119 -4.37 3.92 -7.61
C ASN A 119 -4.05 4.54 -6.24
N VAL A 120 -3.90 5.87 -6.19
CA VAL A 120 -3.68 6.63 -4.94
C VAL A 120 -4.89 6.52 -4.02
N ALA A 121 -6.10 6.70 -4.54
CA ALA A 121 -7.33 6.56 -3.75
C ALA A 121 -7.42 5.17 -3.10
N MET A 122 -7.01 4.12 -3.82
CA MET A 122 -7.03 2.76 -3.31
C MET A 122 -5.99 2.52 -2.21
N GLU A 123 -4.83 3.17 -2.26
CA GLU A 123 -3.85 3.07 -1.18
C GLU A 123 -4.35 3.72 0.11
N PHE A 124 -4.97 4.90 0.01
CA PHE A 124 -5.62 5.53 1.16
C PHE A 124 -6.75 4.65 1.72
N TYR A 125 -7.55 4.05 0.84
CA TYR A 125 -8.61 3.13 1.26
C TYR A 125 -8.06 1.95 2.06
N ILE A 126 -7.03 1.26 1.54
CA ILE A 126 -6.39 0.13 2.21
C ILE A 126 -5.78 0.57 3.55
N LEU A 127 -5.11 1.72 3.59
CA LEU A 127 -4.48 2.27 4.79
C LEU A 127 -5.51 2.66 5.88
N MET A 128 -6.73 3.07 5.51
CA MET A 128 -7.78 3.42 6.47
C MET A 128 -8.43 2.21 7.16
N ILE A 129 -8.49 1.04 6.51
CA ILE A 129 -9.10 -0.18 7.07
C ILE A 129 -8.57 -0.51 8.49
N PRO A 130 -7.25 -0.69 8.71
CA PRO A 130 -6.73 -1.01 10.04
C PRO A 130 -6.86 0.18 11.01
N LEU A 131 -6.85 1.42 10.50
CA LEU A 131 -6.93 2.63 11.33
C LEU A 131 -8.27 2.74 12.06
N GLN A 132 -9.36 2.43 11.35
CA GLN A 132 -10.71 2.43 11.93
C GLN A 132 -10.86 1.42 13.06
N GLN A 133 -10.21 0.25 12.94
CA GLN A 133 -10.26 -0.78 13.98
C GLN A 133 -9.47 -0.40 15.22
N VAL A 134 -8.32 0.24 15.02
CA VAL A 134 -7.45 0.66 16.11
C VAL A 134 -8.09 1.78 16.91
N TYR A 135 -8.74 2.75 16.24
CA TYR A 135 -9.43 3.84 16.94
C TYR A 135 -10.55 3.34 17.87
N LYS A 136 -11.13 2.18 17.58
CA LYS A 136 -12.19 1.57 18.41
C LYS A 136 -11.64 0.74 19.57
N LEU A 137 -10.35 0.46 19.62
CA LEU A 137 -9.78 -0.54 20.52
C LEU A 137 -8.74 0.09 21.46
N ASN A 138 -9.07 0.19 22.75
CA ASN A 138 -8.17 0.68 23.82
C ASN A 138 -6.99 -0.26 24.03
N MET A 139 -5.95 -0.11 23.20
CA MET A 139 -4.76 -0.94 23.19
C MET A 139 -3.63 -0.34 24.04
N ASP A 140 -2.91 -1.21 24.76
CA ASP A 140 -1.70 -0.88 25.51
C ASP A 140 -0.60 -0.25 24.63
N SER A 141 0.14 0.71 25.18
CA SER A 141 1.14 1.53 24.48
C SER A 141 2.18 0.72 23.70
N GLN A 142 2.53 -0.49 24.13
CA GLN A 142 3.47 -1.35 23.40
C GLN A 142 2.89 -1.93 22.10
N ARG A 143 1.57 -2.08 22.00
CA ARG A 143 0.90 -2.51 20.75
C ARG A 143 0.74 -1.35 19.77
N LYS A 144 0.60 -0.14 20.32
CA LYS A 144 0.52 1.11 19.56
C LYS A 144 1.77 1.39 18.74
N LEU A 145 2.96 1.07 19.25
CA LEU A 145 4.23 1.27 18.54
C LEU A 145 4.36 0.37 17.29
N GLY A 146 4.01 -0.91 17.39
CA GLY A 146 4.07 -1.84 16.25
C GLY A 146 3.12 -1.44 15.13
N LEU A 147 1.92 -0.97 15.49
CA LEU A 147 0.96 -0.45 14.53
C LEU A 147 1.45 0.87 13.88
N ALA A 148 2.04 1.78 14.66
CA ALA A 148 2.59 3.02 14.15
C ALA A 148 3.68 2.78 13.09
N ALA A 149 4.52 1.76 13.28
CA ALA A 149 5.54 1.38 12.29
C ALA A 149 4.91 0.91 10.97
N VAL A 150 3.89 0.05 11.03
CA VAL A 150 3.19 -0.45 9.82
C VAL A 150 2.47 0.69 9.10
N PHE A 151 1.82 1.58 9.86
CA PHE A 151 1.15 2.75 9.30
C PHE A 151 2.14 3.73 8.66
N GLY A 152 3.31 3.93 9.27
CA GLY A 152 4.37 4.77 8.73
C GLY A 152 4.85 4.31 7.36
N ILE A 153 5.07 3.01 7.18
CA ILE A 153 5.48 2.45 5.88
C ILE A 153 4.36 2.58 4.84
N GLY A 154 3.11 2.33 5.25
CA GLY A 154 1.95 2.54 4.37
C GLY A 154 1.79 3.99 3.92
N LEU A 155 2.08 4.97 4.79
CA LEU A 155 2.08 6.38 4.43
C LEU A 155 3.17 6.73 3.41
N VAL A 156 4.36 6.14 3.53
CA VAL A 156 5.44 6.35 2.54
C VAL A 156 4.98 5.86 1.15
N ALA A 157 4.31 4.71 1.07
CA ALA A 157 3.74 4.22 -0.18
C ALA A 157 2.71 5.22 -0.76
N CYS A 158 1.79 5.72 0.08
CA CYS A 158 0.79 6.72 -0.35
C CYS A 158 1.45 8.00 -0.87
N ILE A 159 2.53 8.48 -0.21
CA ILE A 159 3.27 9.68 -0.64
C ILE A 159 3.95 9.42 -1.99
N ALA A 160 4.60 8.27 -2.17
CA ALA A 160 5.26 7.90 -3.43
C ALA A 160 4.27 7.91 -4.60
N SER A 161 3.08 7.34 -4.40
CA SER A 161 2.03 7.31 -5.41
C SER A 161 1.39 8.68 -5.67
N ALA A 162 1.23 9.51 -4.64
CA ALA A 162 0.76 10.89 -4.79
C ALA A 162 1.76 11.73 -5.60
N LEU A 163 3.07 11.59 -5.33
CA LEU A 163 4.12 12.22 -6.13
C LEU A 163 4.05 11.75 -7.58
N ARG A 164 3.89 10.44 -7.81
CA ARG A 164 3.71 9.89 -9.15
C ARG A 164 2.52 10.51 -9.88
N LEU A 165 1.38 10.65 -9.22
CA LEU A 165 0.20 11.32 -9.78
C LEU A 165 0.51 12.78 -10.13
N GLY A 166 1.18 13.51 -9.24
CA GLY A 166 1.59 14.90 -9.48
C GLY A 166 2.48 15.04 -10.72
N TRP A 167 3.44 14.13 -10.90
CA TRP A 167 4.27 14.07 -12.10
C TRP A 167 3.46 13.71 -13.35
N SER A 168 2.55 12.75 -13.28
CA SER A 168 1.66 12.40 -14.40
C SER A 168 0.78 13.57 -14.83
N VAL A 169 0.26 14.37 -13.90
CA VAL A 169 -0.55 15.56 -14.19
C VAL A 169 0.29 16.66 -14.81
N ARG A 170 1.49 16.92 -14.28
CA ARG A 170 2.40 17.94 -14.81
C ARG A 170 2.81 17.63 -16.26
N ASN A 171 3.07 16.35 -16.55
CA ASN A 171 3.51 15.90 -17.86
C ASN A 171 2.35 15.72 -18.88
N LEU A 172 1.12 16.11 -18.53
CA LEU A 172 -0.04 15.97 -19.41
C LEU A 172 0.07 16.81 -20.70
N HIS A 173 0.73 17.97 -20.62
CA HIS A 173 0.88 18.93 -21.71
C HIS A 173 2.32 19.03 -22.25
N GLU A 174 3.27 18.34 -21.63
CA GLU A 174 4.67 18.40 -22.02
C GLU A 174 4.98 17.38 -23.14
N PRO A 175 5.73 17.75 -24.19
CA PRO A 175 6.09 16.83 -25.27
C PRO A 175 7.07 15.73 -24.84
N ASP A 176 7.68 15.86 -23.66
CA ASP A 176 8.74 15.00 -23.12
C ASP A 176 8.23 13.69 -22.48
N ILE A 177 7.54 12.87 -23.26
CA ILE A 177 6.94 11.62 -22.79
C ILE A 177 7.98 10.62 -22.25
N LEU A 178 9.18 10.54 -22.86
CA LEU A 178 10.21 9.57 -22.48
C LEU A 178 10.90 9.91 -21.15
N TRP A 179 11.12 11.19 -20.89
CA TRP A 179 11.66 11.67 -19.62
C TRP A 179 10.66 11.47 -18.49
N ALA A 180 9.40 11.85 -18.73
CA ALA A 180 8.29 11.65 -17.82
C ALA A 180 8.10 10.16 -17.46
N ALA A 181 8.09 9.28 -18.47
CA ALA A 181 7.93 7.84 -18.28
C ALA A 181 9.05 7.24 -17.43
N ALA A 182 10.30 7.68 -17.62
CA ALA A 182 11.42 7.23 -16.80
C ALA A 182 11.23 7.58 -15.32
N LEU A 183 10.88 8.84 -15.03
CA LEU A 183 10.64 9.28 -13.66
C LEU A 183 9.45 8.55 -13.01
N ILE A 184 8.36 8.37 -13.75
CA ILE A 184 7.18 7.60 -13.30
C ILE A 184 7.55 6.14 -13.01
N SER A 185 8.42 5.53 -13.82
CA SER A 185 8.85 4.15 -13.62
C SER A 185 9.71 3.96 -12.36
N GLU A 186 10.60 4.91 -12.05
CA GLU A 186 11.39 4.89 -10.80
C GLU A 186 10.46 4.98 -9.58
N MET A 187 9.47 5.87 -9.61
CA MET A 187 8.47 5.98 -8.53
C MET A 187 7.62 4.72 -8.40
N SER A 188 7.29 4.08 -9.52
CA SER A 188 6.52 2.83 -9.55
C SER A 188 7.29 1.64 -8.95
N ILE A 189 8.62 1.62 -9.11
CA ILE A 189 9.50 0.62 -8.46
C ILE A 189 9.48 0.83 -6.94
N VAL A 190 9.62 2.07 -6.48
CA VAL A 190 9.57 2.39 -5.04
C VAL A 190 8.21 2.01 -4.44
N GLU A 191 7.12 2.33 -5.13
CA GLU A 191 5.76 1.96 -4.74
C GLU A 191 5.60 0.45 -4.58
N MET A 192 5.97 -0.34 -5.60
CA MET A 192 5.87 -1.80 -5.56
C MET A 192 6.70 -2.42 -4.43
N ASN A 193 7.94 -1.99 -4.29
CA ASN A 193 8.81 -2.51 -3.23
C ASN A 193 8.24 -2.19 -1.85
N THR A 194 7.73 -0.98 -1.64
CA THR A 194 7.14 -0.57 -0.37
C THR A 194 5.87 -1.36 -0.07
N ALA A 195 5.02 -1.59 -1.08
CA ALA A 195 3.80 -2.37 -0.97
C ALA A 195 4.04 -3.85 -0.58
N ILE A 196 5.20 -4.42 -0.93
CA ILE A 196 5.59 -5.79 -0.58
C ILE A 196 6.30 -5.83 0.79
N ILE A 197 7.22 -4.89 1.04
CA ILE A 197 8.01 -4.85 2.28
C ILE A 197 7.09 -4.59 3.49
N ALA A 198 6.09 -3.73 3.36
CA ALA A 198 5.17 -3.38 4.44
C ALA A 198 4.45 -4.60 5.08
N PRO A 199 3.73 -5.45 4.32
CA PRO A 199 3.08 -6.63 4.89
C PRO A 199 4.09 -7.67 5.40
N CYS A 200 5.25 -7.83 4.73
CA CYS A 200 6.30 -8.74 5.19
C CYS A 200 6.83 -8.34 6.57
N LEU A 201 7.11 -7.04 6.78
CA LEU A 201 7.57 -6.54 8.08
C LEU A 201 6.49 -6.70 9.16
N CYS A 202 5.23 -6.41 8.81
CA CYS A 202 4.09 -6.61 9.71
C CYS A 202 4.03 -8.06 10.22
N LEU A 203 4.13 -9.03 9.30
CA LEU A 203 4.15 -10.46 9.62
C LEU A 203 5.36 -10.84 10.49
N CYS A 204 6.55 -10.34 10.18
CA CYS A 204 7.76 -10.61 10.96
C CYS A 204 7.64 -10.09 12.41
N ILE A 205 7.11 -8.89 12.62
CA ILE A 205 6.89 -8.32 13.96
C ILE A 205 5.91 -9.18 14.75
N CYS A 206 4.80 -9.59 14.12
CA CYS A 206 3.80 -10.43 14.76
C CYS A 206 4.34 -11.82 15.09
N TYR A 207 5.12 -12.42 14.20
CA TYR A 207 5.78 -13.70 14.41
C TYR A 207 6.81 -13.62 15.55
N TYR A 208 7.69 -12.61 15.53
CA TYR A 208 8.69 -12.41 16.59
C TYR A 208 8.02 -12.23 17.96
N LYS A 209 6.93 -11.46 18.03
CA LYS A 209 6.16 -11.28 19.27
C LYS A 209 5.49 -12.57 19.74
N ALA A 210 4.96 -13.38 18.82
CA ALA A 210 4.39 -14.68 19.13
C ALA A 210 5.45 -15.66 19.63
N GLN A 211 6.64 -15.67 19.02
CA GLN A 211 7.76 -16.50 19.43
C GLN A 211 8.33 -16.07 20.78
N HIS A 212 8.49 -14.77 21.03
CA HIS A 212 8.88 -14.26 22.34
C HIS A 212 7.89 -14.68 23.43
N ARG A 213 6.58 -14.66 23.16
CA ARG A 213 5.56 -15.17 24.11
C ARG A 213 5.66 -16.66 24.35
N ARG A 214 6.12 -17.46 23.36
CA ARG A 214 6.36 -18.90 23.53
C ARG A 214 7.62 -19.20 24.32
N ASN A 215 8.67 -18.40 24.16
CA ASN A 215 9.98 -18.61 24.79
C ASN A 215 10.04 -18.10 26.24
N VAL A 216 9.16 -17.17 26.63
CA VAL A 216 8.98 -16.82 28.04
C VAL A 216 8.15 -17.94 28.68
N PRO A 217 8.72 -18.73 29.61
CA PRO A 217 7.94 -19.74 30.32
C PRO A 217 6.78 -19.02 31.02
N PRO A 218 5.57 -19.63 31.11
CA PRO A 218 4.52 -19.05 31.93
C PRO A 218 5.13 -18.84 33.31
N THR A 219 5.22 -17.58 33.75
CA THR A 219 5.56 -17.28 35.14
C THR A 219 4.57 -18.07 35.97
N ILE A 220 5.08 -19.09 36.65
CA ILE A 220 4.41 -19.75 37.75
C ILE A 220 4.24 -18.61 38.74
N VAL A 221 3.10 -17.93 38.68
CA VAL A 221 2.70 -17.06 39.77
C VAL A 221 2.57 -18.04 40.92
N THR A 222 3.58 -18.08 41.78
CA THR A 222 3.51 -18.84 43.02
C THR A 222 2.21 -18.39 43.71
N ASP A 223 1.45 -19.33 44.26
CA ASP A 223 0.18 -18.99 44.94
C ASP A 223 0.36 -17.87 45.97
N GLU A 224 1.58 -17.70 46.49
CA GLU A 224 2.00 -16.61 47.35
C GLU A 224 1.90 -15.21 46.71
N GLU A 225 2.31 -15.02 45.44
CA GLU A 225 2.17 -13.73 44.75
C GLU A 225 0.72 -13.46 44.32
N ARG A 226 -0.03 -14.50 43.96
CA ARG A 226 -1.47 -14.39 43.68
C ARG A 226 -2.24 -14.00 44.94
N THR A 227 -1.87 -14.58 46.08
CA THR A 227 -2.44 -14.26 47.40
C THR A 227 -2.04 -12.86 47.86
N LYS A 228 -0.79 -12.43 47.69
CA LYS A 228 -0.36 -11.05 47.98
C LYS A 228 -1.06 -10.02 47.10
N SER A 229 -1.30 -10.32 45.82
CA SER A 229 -2.06 -9.46 44.91
C SER A 229 -3.56 -9.42 45.24
N PHE A 230 -4.13 -10.52 45.73
CA PHE A 230 -5.52 -10.61 46.16
C PHE A 230 -5.76 -9.93 47.51
N ILE A 231 -4.90 -10.17 48.51
CA ILE A 231 -4.91 -9.50 49.81
C ILE A 231 -4.63 -8.00 49.65
N GLY A 232 -3.68 -7.61 48.80
CA GLY A 232 -3.43 -6.20 48.49
C GLY A 232 -4.66 -5.51 47.89
N ARG A 233 -5.41 -6.19 47.01
CA ARG A 233 -6.69 -5.69 46.50
C ARG A 233 -7.79 -5.65 47.56
N LEU A 234 -7.86 -6.63 48.46
CA LEU A 234 -8.82 -6.67 49.56
C LEU A 234 -8.56 -5.56 50.58
N LEU A 235 -7.30 -5.35 50.98
CA LEU A 235 -6.87 -4.28 51.89
C LEU A 235 -7.12 -2.89 51.31
N PHE A 236 -6.92 -2.73 50.00
CA PHE A 236 -7.26 -1.50 49.29
C PHE A 236 -8.78 -1.27 49.27
N TRP A 237 -9.58 -2.34 49.11
CA TRP A 237 -11.04 -2.27 49.17
C TRP A 237 -11.54 -1.89 50.57
N THR A 238 -11.01 -2.49 51.64
CA THR A 238 -11.41 -2.18 53.03
C THR A 238 -10.98 -0.78 53.46
N THR A 239 -9.81 -0.29 53.05
CA THR A 239 -9.40 1.11 53.31
C THR A 239 -10.17 2.13 52.48
N SER A 240 -10.73 1.73 51.33
CA SER A 240 -11.62 2.59 50.53
C SER A 240 -13.04 2.68 51.11
N HIS A 241 -13.56 1.59 51.69
CA HIS A 241 -14.89 1.56 52.34
C HIS A 241 -14.87 2.08 53.79
N GLY A 242 -13.73 2.02 54.49
CA GLY A 242 -13.56 2.62 55.82
C GLY A 242 -13.57 4.15 55.81
N ARG A 243 -13.24 4.78 54.67
CA ARG A 243 -13.28 6.25 54.53
C ARG A 243 -14.68 6.81 54.23
N THR A 244 -15.64 5.99 53.80
CA THR A 244 -17.01 6.44 53.52
C THR A 244 -17.94 6.39 54.73
N LEU A 245 -17.56 5.73 55.82
CA LEU A 245 -18.40 5.61 57.03
C LEU A 245 -18.05 6.63 58.13
N GLN A 246 -17.02 7.45 57.94
CA GLN A 246 -16.62 8.46 58.93
C GLN A 246 -17.11 9.88 58.60
N ASP A 247 -17.76 10.07 57.44
CA ASP A 247 -18.36 11.33 57.00
C ASP A 247 -19.90 11.34 57.11
N THR A 248 -20.51 10.32 57.75
CA THR A 248 -21.95 10.23 57.95
C THR A 248 -22.31 9.74 59.35
N GLU A 249 -22.11 10.59 60.37
CA GLU A 249 -22.92 10.63 61.60
C GLU A 249 -22.57 11.94 62.35
N PRO A 250 -23.54 12.53 63.06
CA PRO A 250 -24.25 13.76 62.68
C PRO A 250 -23.61 15.09 63.10
#